data_AF-A0A941RPK5-F1
#
_entry.id   AF-A0A941RPK5-F1
#
_cell.length_a   1.000
_cell.length_b   1.000
_cell.length_c   1.000
_cell.angle_alpha   90.00
_cell.angle_beta   90.00
_cell.angle_gamma   90.00
#
_symmetry.space_group_name_H-M   'P 1'
#
loop_
_entity.id
_entity.type
_entity.pdbx_description
1 polymer ?
#
loop_
_entity_poly.entity_id
_entity_poly.type
_entity_poly.pdbx_seq_one_letter_code
_entity_poly.pdbx_strand_id
1 'polypeptide(L)'
;MRSLKLGLAAAAVMCALSVSAQASDCRRIAAVGQAMTHDIAYLFSTHGLANVIYGQGRVGKGPVHTKCDDGTGSTTCHSSQMACKVTTPKTCLGAWLCFPA
;
A
#
# COMPACT_ATOMS: atom_id res chain seq x y z
N MET A 1 -6.52 32.59 38.08
CA MET A 1 -6.87 31.31 37.41
C MET A 1 -7.51 31.51 36.01
N ARG A 2 -7.11 32.53 35.22
CA ARG A 2 -7.67 32.79 33.86
C ARG A 2 -6.67 32.53 32.73
N SER A 3 -5.38 32.61 33.03
CA SER A 3 -4.26 32.43 32.09
C SER A 3 -3.96 30.96 31.75
N LEU A 4 -4.41 29.99 32.56
CA LEU A 4 -4.19 28.56 32.29
C LEU A 4 -5.08 28.00 31.16
N LYS A 5 -6.21 28.66 30.87
CA LYS A 5 -7.19 28.19 29.88
C LYS A 5 -6.81 28.55 28.43
N LEU A 6 -5.97 29.56 28.23
CA LEU A 6 -5.53 30.01 26.89
C LEU A 6 -4.43 29.11 26.30
N GLY A 7 -3.56 28.53 27.13
CA GLY A 7 -2.49 27.64 26.67
C GLY A 7 -3.00 26.28 26.15
N LEU A 8 -4.12 25.79 26.70
CA LEU A 8 -4.66 24.48 26.33
C LEU A 8 -5.32 24.47 24.94
N ALA A 9 -5.87 25.61 24.50
CA ALA A 9 -6.47 25.74 23.17
C ALA A 9 -5.40 25.77 22.05
N ALA A 10 -4.22 26.34 22.31
CA ALA A 10 -3.14 26.43 21.33
C ALA A 10 -2.48 25.07 21.04
N ALA A 11 -2.35 24.20 22.04
CA ALA A 11 -1.79 22.85 21.85
C ALA A 11 -2.73 21.94 21.03
N ALA A 12 -4.04 22.08 21.18
CA ALA A 12 -5.02 21.30 20.43
C ALA A 12 -5.01 21.65 18.92
N VAL A 13 -4.71 22.91 18.56
CA VAL A 13 -4.61 23.35 17.16
C VAL A 13 -3.33 22.83 16.49
N MET A 14 -2.21 22.76 17.22
CA MET A 14 -0.94 22.21 16.69
C MET A 14 -1.04 20.70 16.38
N CYS A 15 -1.75 19.93 17.21
CA CYS A 15 -1.99 18.50 16.94
C CYS A 15 -3.00 18.23 15.81
N ALA A 16 -3.84 19.22 15.45
CA ALA A 16 -4.74 19.11 14.32
C ALA A 16 -4.05 19.42 12.98
N LEU A 17 -2.98 20.22 13.00
CA LEU A 17 -2.21 20.62 11.81
C LEU A 17 -1.19 19.55 11.33
N SER A 18 -0.83 18.58 12.17
CA SER A 18 -0.01 17.44 11.76
C SER A 18 -0.79 16.39 10.94
N VAL A 19 -2.12 16.55 10.82
CA VAL A 19 -3.01 15.71 10.01
C VAL A 19 -3.27 16.32 8.62
N SER A 20 -2.62 17.43 8.26
CA SER A 20 -2.67 17.94 6.89
C SER A 20 -1.43 17.55 6.10
N ALA A 21 -1.66 16.69 5.11
CA ALA A 21 -0.94 16.68 3.84
C ALA A 21 0.55 16.32 3.87
N GLN A 22 0.86 15.10 4.34
CA GLN A 22 1.66 14.28 3.42
C GLN A 22 0.74 14.06 2.23
N ALA A 23 0.86 14.89 1.20
CA ALA A 23 0.45 14.51 -0.15
C ALA A 23 1.27 13.28 -0.46
N SER A 24 0.78 12.14 0.02
CA SER A 24 1.50 10.89 0.03
C SER A 24 1.75 10.63 -1.44
N ASP A 25 3.02 10.61 -1.84
CA ASP A 25 3.43 10.29 -3.20
C ASP A 25 2.74 8.97 -3.55
N CYS A 26 1.60 9.06 -4.23
CA CYS A 26 0.71 7.97 -4.57
C CYS A 26 0.88 7.74 -6.06
N ARG A 27 1.21 6.51 -6.41
CA ARG A 27 1.31 6.13 -7.82
C ARG A 27 0.70 4.77 -8.02
N ARG A 28 0.27 4.49 -9.25
CA ARG A 28 -0.16 3.16 -9.62
C ARG A 28 1.06 2.25 -9.69
N ILE A 29 1.04 1.16 -8.94
CA ILE A 29 2.02 0.08 -9.00
C ILE A 29 1.37 -1.07 -9.76
N ALA A 30 2.14 -1.75 -10.59
CA ALA A 30 1.70 -2.92 -11.30
C ALA A 30 2.73 -4.05 -11.14
N ALA A 31 2.24 -5.28 -11.22
CA ALA A 31 3.05 -6.49 -11.29
C ALA A 31 2.44 -7.45 -12.32
N VAL A 32 3.29 -8.32 -12.84
CA VAL A 32 2.93 -9.34 -13.81
C VAL A 32 3.30 -10.70 -13.24
N GLY A 33 2.38 -11.64 -13.34
CA GLY A 33 2.62 -13.06 -13.04
C GLY A 33 2.35 -13.86 -14.30
N GLN A 34 3.28 -14.74 -14.68
CA GLN A 34 3.08 -15.67 -15.78
C GLN A 34 3.36 -17.09 -15.27
N ALA A 35 2.46 -18.02 -15.59
CA ALA A 35 2.59 -19.41 -15.18
C ALA A 35 1.84 -20.35 -16.14
N MET A 36 2.08 -21.65 -16.00
CA MET A 36 1.42 -22.69 -16.81
C MET A 36 -0.09 -22.80 -16.53
N THR A 37 -0.56 -22.32 -15.37
CA THR A 37 -1.97 -22.34 -14.99
C THR A 37 -2.45 -20.96 -14.53
N HIS A 38 -3.74 -20.73 -14.70
CA HIS A 38 -4.38 -19.46 -14.38
C HIS A 38 -4.20 -19.05 -12.91
N ASP A 39 -4.49 -19.98 -11.99
CA ASP A 39 -4.44 -19.68 -10.56
C ASP A 39 -3.02 -19.32 -10.09
N ILE A 40 -2.00 -19.99 -10.63
CA ILE A 40 -0.60 -19.67 -10.28
C ILE A 40 -0.21 -18.31 -10.86
N ALA A 41 -0.61 -18.01 -12.11
CA ALA A 41 -0.35 -16.72 -12.72
C ALA A 41 -1.04 -15.58 -11.94
N TYR A 42 -2.28 -15.80 -11.52
CA TYR A 42 -3.05 -14.88 -10.70
C TYR A 42 -2.38 -14.63 -9.34
N LEU A 43 -1.97 -15.71 -8.65
CA LEU A 43 -1.26 -15.63 -7.39
C LEU A 43 0.06 -14.86 -7.53
N PHE A 44 0.89 -15.17 -8.53
CA PHE A 44 2.16 -14.47 -8.76
C PHE A 44 1.96 -12.99 -9.04
N SER A 45 0.93 -12.64 -9.82
CA SER A 45 0.61 -11.26 -10.15
C SER A 45 0.12 -10.46 -8.93
N THR A 46 -0.83 -11.01 -8.18
CA THR A 46 -1.45 -10.32 -7.04
C THR A 46 -0.55 -10.27 -5.81
N HIS A 47 0.10 -11.38 -5.47
CA HIS A 47 1.00 -11.42 -4.32
C HIS A 47 2.33 -10.73 -4.62
N GLY A 48 2.80 -10.83 -5.86
CA GLY A 48 3.94 -10.06 -6.36
C GLY A 48 3.69 -8.56 -6.26
N LEU A 49 2.50 -8.09 -6.66
CA LEU A 49 2.11 -6.69 -6.51
C LEU A 49 2.23 -6.20 -5.06
N ALA A 50 1.71 -6.95 -4.10
CA ALA A 50 1.79 -6.58 -2.69
C ALA A 50 3.26 -6.50 -2.21
N ASN A 51 4.10 -7.46 -2.60
CA ASN A 51 5.52 -7.46 -2.25
C ASN A 51 6.27 -6.28 -2.88
N VAL A 52 5.97 -5.91 -4.13
CA VAL A 52 6.54 -4.72 -4.78
C VAL A 52 6.11 -3.45 -4.07
N ILE A 53 4.83 -3.32 -3.72
CA ILE A 53 4.30 -2.18 -2.96
C ILE A 53 5.04 -2.06 -1.62
N TYR A 54 5.15 -3.16 -0.88
CA TYR A 54 5.83 -3.21 0.40
C TYR A 54 7.32 -2.86 0.27
N GLY A 55 8.04 -3.48 -0.67
CA GLY A 55 9.46 -3.23 -0.91
C GLY A 55 9.78 -1.80 -1.33
N GLN A 56 8.79 -1.07 -1.86
CA GLN A 56 8.91 0.36 -2.17
C GLN A 56 8.61 1.28 -0.97
N GLY A 57 8.37 0.73 0.22
CA GLY A 57 7.97 1.51 1.40
C GLY A 57 6.61 2.19 1.20
N ARG A 58 5.71 1.53 0.47
CA ARG A 58 4.37 2.04 0.14
C ARG A 58 3.30 1.15 0.76
N VAL A 59 2.10 1.72 0.87
CA VAL A 59 0.90 0.99 1.30
C VAL A 59 -0.17 1.12 0.22
N GLY A 60 -0.76 -0.02 -0.13
CA GLY A 60 -1.85 -0.11 -1.11
C GLY A 60 -3.09 0.68 -0.67
N LYS A 61 -3.77 1.29 -1.63
CA LYS A 61 -5.00 2.06 -1.47
C LYS A 61 -6.03 1.61 -2.51
N GLY A 62 -7.22 1.27 -2.04
CA GLY A 62 -8.32 0.82 -2.88
C GLY A 62 -8.18 -0.63 -3.37
N PRO A 63 -9.07 -1.07 -4.29
CA PRO A 63 -9.07 -2.43 -4.79
C PRO A 63 -7.85 -2.71 -5.69
N VAL A 64 -7.41 -3.97 -5.71
CA VAL A 64 -6.47 -4.47 -6.73
C VAL A 64 -7.27 -4.76 -7.99
N HIS A 65 -6.80 -4.26 -9.13
CA HIS A 65 -7.34 -4.57 -10.43
C HIS A 65 -6.44 -5.59 -11.12
N THR A 66 -6.99 -6.77 -11.38
CA THR A 66 -6.27 -7.87 -12.04
C THR A 66 -6.98 -8.26 -13.32
N LYS A 67 -6.21 -8.45 -14.39
CA LYS A 67 -6.65 -9.01 -15.66
C LYS A 67 -5.71 -10.15 -16.04
N CYS A 68 -6.27 -11.27 -16.49
CA CYS A 68 -5.51 -12.42 -16.96
C CYS A 68 -5.85 -12.71 -18.42
N ASP A 69 -4.83 -13.03 -19.19
CA ASP A 69 -4.94 -13.45 -20.57
C ASP A 69 -4.41 -14.90 -20.65
N ASP A 70 -5.30 -15.84 -20.94
CA ASP A 70 -4.99 -17.27 -21.06
C ASP A 70 -4.48 -17.58 -22.48
N GLY A 71 -3.20 -17.93 -22.58
CA GLY A 71 -2.57 -18.36 -23.82
C GLY A 71 -2.54 -19.88 -23.97
N THR A 72 -2.13 -20.36 -25.15
CA THR A 72 -2.08 -21.79 -25.50
C THR A 72 -1.10 -22.64 -24.68
N GLY A 73 -0.21 -22.03 -23.89
CA GLY A 73 0.74 -22.76 -23.02
C GLY A 73 1.03 -22.09 -21.69
N SER A 74 0.49 -20.89 -21.44
CA SER A 74 0.66 -20.17 -20.18
C SER A 74 -0.42 -19.11 -20.03
N THR A 75 -0.79 -18.83 -18.79
CA THR A 75 -1.58 -17.64 -18.43
C THR A 75 -0.65 -16.52 -18.00
N THR A 76 -0.94 -15.31 -18.46
CA THR A 76 -0.29 -14.08 -17.99
C THR A 76 -1.31 -13.19 -17.30
N CYS A 77 -1.06 -12.81 -16.06
CA CYS A 77 -1.92 -11.94 -15.27
C CYS A 77 -1.21 -10.63 -14.94
N HIS A 78 -1.90 -9.51 -15.15
CA HIS A 78 -1.47 -8.15 -14.82
C HIS A 78 -2.31 -7.63 -13.65
N SER A 79 -1.65 -7.32 -12.53
CA SER A 79 -2.31 -6.75 -11.35
C SER A 79 -1.80 -5.34 -11.12
N SER A 80 -2.69 -4.43 -10.73
CA SER A 80 -2.33 -3.05 -10.39
C SER A 80 -3.15 -2.49 -9.24
N GLN A 81 -2.54 -1.58 -8.49
CA GLN A 81 -3.18 -0.87 -7.38
C GLN A 81 -2.53 0.50 -7.19
N MET A 82 -3.29 1.48 -6.71
CA MET A 82 -2.71 2.73 -6.21
C MET A 82 -1.96 2.45 -4.90
N ALA A 83 -0.73 2.93 -4.77
CA ALA A 83 0.03 2.79 -3.53
C ALA A 83 0.79 4.06 -3.19
N CYS A 84 0.74 4.42 -1.91
CA CYS A 84 1.23 5.70 -1.41
C CYS A 84 2.42 5.49 -0.48
N LYS A 85 3.43 6.35 -0.60
CA LYS A 85 4.61 6.31 0.28
C LYS A 85 4.19 6.57 1.73
N VAL A 86 4.79 5.83 2.66
CA VAL A 86 4.59 6.01 4.09
C VAL A 86 5.92 6.33 4.78
N THR A 87 5.87 7.15 5.83
CA THR A 87 7.06 7.52 6.61
C THR A 87 7.57 6.37 7.47
N THR A 88 6.65 5.57 8.00
CA THR A 88 6.95 4.42 8.84
C THR A 88 6.23 3.20 8.27
N PRO A 89 6.86 2.41 7.38
CA PRO A 89 6.27 1.16 6.91
C PRO A 89 6.11 0.20 8.08
N LYS A 90 5.05 -0.63 8.02
CA LYS A 90 4.85 -1.70 9.02
C LYS A 90 6.03 -2.66 8.95
N THR A 91 6.53 -3.09 10.12
CA THR A 91 7.58 -4.10 10.18
C THR A 91 6.98 -5.47 9.84
N CYS A 92 7.16 -5.91 8.60
CA CYS A 92 6.62 -7.17 8.11
C CYS A 92 7.69 -8.00 7.39
N LEU A 93 7.56 -9.33 7.42
CA LEU A 93 8.30 -10.22 6.51
C LEU A 93 7.57 -10.22 5.16
N GLY A 94 8.08 -9.41 4.23
CA GLY A 94 7.37 -9.11 2.97
C GLY A 94 6.05 -8.37 3.23
N ALA A 95 5.08 -8.51 2.32
CA ALA A 95 3.80 -7.81 2.44
C ALA A 95 2.77 -8.48 3.37
N TRP A 96 3.10 -9.60 4.02
CA TRP A 96 2.10 -10.52 4.58
C TRP A 96 2.17 -10.68 6.09
N LEU A 97 3.36 -10.93 6.62
CA LEU A 97 3.55 -11.31 8.02
C LEU A 97 4.06 -10.12 8.81
N CYS A 98 3.13 -9.31 9.33
CA CYS A 98 3.47 -8.15 10.13
C CYS A 98 3.62 -8.52 11.61
N PHE A 99 4.70 -8.04 12.23
CA PHE A 99 4.91 -8.19 13.67
C PHE A 99 3.95 -7.28 14.45
N PRO A 100 3.50 -7.69 15.65
CA PRO A 100 2.76 -6.81 16.54
C PRO A 100 3.62 -5.59 16.89
N ALA A 101 2.98 -4.43 16.95
CA ALA A 101 3.61 -3.16 17.31
C ALA A 101 3.93 -3.09 18.81
#